data_AF-A0A7V5T790-F1
#
_entry.id   AF-A0A7V5T790-F1
#
_cell.length_a   1.000
_cell.length_b   1.000
_cell.length_c   1.000
_cell.angle_alpha   90.00
_cell.angle_beta   90.00
_cell.angle_gamma   90.00
#
_symmetry.space_group_name_H-M   'P 1'
#
loop_
_entity.id
_entity.type
_entity.pdbx_description
1 polymer ?
#
loop_
_entity_poly.entity_id
_entity_poly.type
_entity_poly.pdbx_seq_one_letter_code
_entity_poly.pdbx_strand_id
1 'polypeptide(L)'
;MDPTTLIGPSSPLGYPAPYWFLVAFKVLGFTLHMVPMHIWYAGVLLAMLLQWRGGEVGRQLSRRLMQPMPILIALGINFGIVPLLFTQVAYYKVFYPATILMAWPWVSIIVLLT
;
A
#
# COMPACT_ATOMS: atom_id res chain seq x y z
N MET A 1 21.46 12.26 -20.38
CA MET A 1 20.62 13.00 -19.41
C MET A 1 21.04 12.56 -18.03
N ASP A 2 21.27 13.50 -17.10
CA ASP A 2 21.59 13.14 -15.72
C ASP A 2 20.27 12.77 -14.99
N PRO A 3 20.07 11.50 -14.60
CA PRO A 3 18.82 11.06 -13.98
C PRO A 3 18.56 11.73 -12.63
N THR A 4 19.58 12.31 -11.98
CA THR A 4 19.42 13.04 -10.72
C THR A 4 18.61 14.32 -10.89
N THR A 5 18.54 14.89 -12.10
CA THR A 5 17.69 16.07 -12.40
C THR A 5 16.18 15.80 -12.22
N LEU A 6 15.79 14.52 -12.25
CA LEU A 6 14.41 14.05 -12.05
C LEU A 6 14.07 13.85 -10.56
N ILE A 7 15.06 13.93 -9.67
CA ILE A 7 14.96 13.65 -8.23
C ILE A 7 15.34 14.94 -7.47
N GLY A 8 14.54 15.41 -6.51
CA GLY A 8 14.87 16.63 -5.75
C GLY A 8 14.25 17.92 -6.30
N PRO A 9 13.89 18.86 -5.40
CA PRO A 9 12.98 19.93 -5.74
C PRO A 9 13.68 20.94 -6.65
N SER A 10 13.02 21.30 -7.73
CA SER A 10 13.34 22.52 -8.49
C SER A 10 12.79 23.78 -7.78
N SER A 11 12.18 23.61 -6.61
CA SER A 11 11.60 24.69 -5.81
C SER A 11 12.69 25.46 -5.07
N PRO A 12 12.67 26.80 -5.09
CA PRO A 12 13.55 27.64 -4.26
C PRO A 12 13.43 27.35 -2.76
N LEU A 13 12.29 26.79 -2.32
CA LEU A 13 11.99 26.48 -0.91
C LEU A 13 12.60 25.15 -0.44
N GLY A 14 13.14 24.32 -1.34
CA GLY A 14 13.68 23.01 -0.98
C GLY A 14 12.61 22.02 -0.49
N TYR A 15 13.02 21.04 0.32
CA TYR A 15 12.12 20.08 0.96
C TYR A 15 11.56 20.63 2.28
N PRO A 16 10.32 20.26 2.68
CA PRO A 16 9.73 20.72 3.94
C PRO A 16 10.40 20.14 5.19
N ALA A 17 11.24 19.12 5.03
CA ALA A 17 12.04 18.49 6.08
C ALA A 17 13.36 17.97 5.48
N PRO A 18 14.37 17.65 6.30
CA PRO A 18 15.61 17.03 5.81
C PRO A 18 15.35 15.76 4.98
N TYR A 19 16.09 15.56 3.90
CA TYR A 19 15.85 14.44 2.99
C TYR A 19 15.91 13.06 3.68
N TRP A 20 16.84 12.87 4.62
CA TRP A 20 16.93 11.63 5.40
C TRP A 20 15.65 11.33 6.18
N PHE A 21 14.95 12.35 6.68
CA PHE A 21 13.70 12.21 7.42
C PHE A 21 12.59 11.70 6.49
N LEU A 22 12.46 12.31 5.31
CA LEU A 22 11.49 11.90 4.30
C LEU A 22 11.71 10.44 3.89
N VAL A 23 12.96 10.06 3.62
CA VAL A 23 13.30 8.69 3.22
C VAL A 23 13.08 7.70 4.36
N ALA A 24 13.46 8.05 5.59
CA ALA A 24 13.30 7.19 6.76
C ALA A 24 11.82 6.85 7.00
N PHE A 25 10.94 7.85 7.05
CA PHE A 25 9.51 7.60 7.27
C PHE A 25 8.83 6.96 6.06
N LYS A 26 9.30 7.25 4.83
CA LYS A 26 8.87 6.50 3.65
C LYS A 26 9.15 5.00 3.81
N VAL A 27 10.40 4.64 4.12
CA VAL A 27 10.80 3.23 4.23
C VAL A 27 10.13 2.56 5.43
N LEU A 28 10.16 3.20 6.60
CA LEU A 28 9.53 2.67 7.81
C LEU A 28 8.02 2.48 7.63
N GLY A 29 7.31 3.48 7.11
CA GLY A 29 5.88 3.40 6.84
C GLY A 29 5.56 2.27 5.85
N PHE A 30 6.36 2.11 4.80
CA PHE A 30 6.22 1.00 3.86
C PHE A 30 6.48 -0.36 4.52
N THR A 31 7.53 -0.50 5.32
CA THR A 31 7.80 -1.74 6.06
C THR A 31 6.65 -2.11 7.00
N LEU A 32 6.12 -1.13 7.75
CA LEU A 32 4.97 -1.32 8.63
C LEU A 32 3.68 -1.65 7.85
N HIS A 33 3.50 -1.07 6.67
CA HIS A 33 2.38 -1.37 5.77
C HIS A 33 2.42 -2.81 5.25
N MET A 34 3.61 -3.32 4.90
CA MET A 34 3.76 -4.66 4.32
C MET A 34 3.33 -5.79 5.27
N VAL A 35 3.52 -5.63 6.58
CA VAL A 35 3.16 -6.64 7.58
C VAL A 35 1.66 -7.00 7.55
N PRO A 36 0.72 -6.06 7.83
CA PRO A 36 -0.71 -6.36 7.76
C PRO A 36 -1.16 -6.71 6.36
N MET A 37 -0.56 -6.15 5.30
CA MET A 37 -0.94 -6.47 3.92
C MET A 37 -0.56 -7.89 3.54
N HIS A 38 0.62 -8.40 3.90
CA HIS A 38 0.97 -9.79 3.67
C HIS A 38 0.02 -10.75 4.40
N ILE A 39 -0.30 -10.45 5.67
CA ILE A 39 -1.24 -11.27 6.45
C ILE A 39 -2.64 -11.21 5.82
N TRP A 40 -3.08 -10.04 5.38
CA TRP A 40 -4.39 -9.86 4.77
C TRP A 40 -4.50 -10.59 3.42
N TYR A 41 -3.53 -10.40 2.52
CA TYR A 41 -3.54 -11.06 1.20
C TYR A 41 -3.47 -12.59 1.33
N ALA A 42 -2.49 -13.11 2.09
CA ALA A 42 -2.36 -14.55 2.28
C ALA A 42 -3.56 -15.13 3.05
N GLY A 43 -4.03 -14.40 4.08
CA GLY A 43 -5.15 -14.81 4.93
C GLY A 43 -6.47 -14.90 4.18
N VAL A 44 -6.81 -13.91 3.35
CA VAL A 44 -8.04 -13.93 2.54
C VAL A 44 -8.00 -15.06 1.52
N LEU A 45 -6.89 -15.21 0.79
CA LEU A 45 -6.75 -16.30 -0.19
C LEU A 45 -6.86 -17.68 0.46
N LEU A 46 -6.22 -17.87 1.62
CA LEU A 46 -6.31 -19.10 2.39
C LEU A 46 -7.74 -19.33 2.92
N ALA A 47 -8.40 -18.30 3.45
CA ALA A 47 -9.78 -18.39 3.93
C ALA A 47 -10.75 -18.77 2.81
N MET A 48 -10.56 -18.23 1.59
CA MET A 48 -11.33 -18.60 0.40
C MET A 48 -11.11 -20.06 0.01
N LEU A 49 -9.85 -20.52 -0.01
CA LEU A 49 -9.51 -21.90 -0.33
C LEU A 49 -10.11 -22.88 0.69
N LEU A 50 -10.02 -22.57 1.97
CA LEU A 50 -10.59 -23.38 3.05
C LEU A 50 -12.12 -23.39 3.01
N GLN A 51 -12.75 -22.27 2.65
CA GLN A 51 -14.19 -22.19 2.48
C GLN A 51 -14.68 -23.10 1.33
N TRP A 52 -13.90 -23.17 0.24
CA TRP A 52 -14.25 -23.96 -0.94
C TRP A 52 -13.93 -25.45 -0.79
N ARG A 53 -12.76 -25.81 -0.24
CA ARG A 53 -12.23 -27.18 -0.23
C ARG A 53 -12.07 -27.82 1.14
N GLY A 54 -12.25 -27.07 2.23
CA GLY A 54 -11.82 -27.50 3.57
C GLY A 54 -12.85 -28.29 4.39
N GLY A 55 -14.00 -28.67 3.83
CA GLY A 55 -15.07 -29.34 4.58
C GLY A 55 -15.58 -28.52 5.77
N GLU A 56 -16.11 -29.18 6.81
CA GLU A 56 -16.65 -28.48 7.99
C GLU A 56 -15.57 -27.78 8.81
N VAL A 57 -14.45 -28.46 9.08
CA VAL A 57 -13.32 -27.93 9.86
C VAL A 57 -12.68 -26.73 9.16
N GLY A 58 -12.45 -26.82 7.84
CA GLY A 58 -11.88 -25.73 7.06
C GLY A 58 -12.82 -24.51 6.97
N ARG A 59 -14.13 -24.72 6.88
CA ARG A 59 -15.12 -23.61 6.97
C ARG A 59 -15.08 -22.93 8.34
N GLN A 60 -14.93 -23.69 9.43
CA GLN A 60 -14.78 -23.11 10.76
C GLN A 60 -13.48 -22.29 10.90
N LEU A 61 -12.37 -22.81 10.36
CA LEU A 61 -11.09 -22.10 10.34
C LEU A 61 -11.16 -20.83 9.47
N SER A 62 -11.80 -20.91 8.30
CA SER A 62 -12.02 -19.76 7.41
C SER A 62 -12.73 -18.62 8.14
N ARG A 63 -13.81 -18.92 8.88
CA ARG A 63 -14.52 -17.92 9.70
C ARG A 63 -13.62 -17.28 10.75
N ARG A 64 -12.79 -18.06 11.44
CA ARG A 64 -11.84 -17.54 12.45
C ARG A 64 -10.74 -16.68 11.81
N LEU A 65 -10.23 -17.08 10.64
CA LEU A 65 -9.23 -16.32 9.90
C LEU A 65 -9.78 -14.97 9.41
N MET A 66 -11.07 -14.91 9.05
CA MET A 66 -11.69 -13.68 8.57
C MET A 66 -12.00 -12.67 9.68
N GLN A 67 -12.10 -13.09 10.95
CA GLN A 67 -12.41 -12.20 12.08
C GLN A 67 -11.44 -11.01 12.24
N PRO A 68 -10.10 -11.18 12.21
CA PRO A 68 -9.16 -10.06 12.34
C PRO A 68 -8.94 -9.26 11.05
N MET A 69 -9.43 -9.72 9.89
CA MET A 69 -9.13 -9.08 8.59
C MET A 69 -9.54 -7.60 8.50
N PRO A 70 -10.69 -7.15 9.06
CA PRO A 70 -11.04 -5.73 9.08
C PRO A 70 -10.04 -4.85 9.84
N ILE A 71 -9.43 -5.37 10.90
CA ILE A 71 -8.40 -4.64 11.67
C ILE A 71 -7.10 -4.60 10.86
N LEU A 72 -6.71 -5.71 10.25
CA LEU A 72 -5.50 -5.78 9.43
C LEU A 72 -5.58 -4.83 8.23
N ILE A 73 -6.70 -4.77 7.52
CA ILE A 73 -6.85 -3.83 6.39
C ILE A 73 -6.83 -2.38 6.87
N ALA A 74 -7.45 -2.05 8.01
CA ALA A 74 -7.42 -0.71 8.58
C ALA A 74 -5.99 -0.28 8.96
N LEU A 75 -5.21 -1.18 9.58
CA LEU A 75 -3.79 -0.93 9.87
C LEU A 75 -2.98 -0.75 8.59
N GLY A 76 -3.19 -1.63 7.60
CA GLY A 76 -2.51 -1.53 6.31
C GLY A 76 -2.79 -0.21 5.60
N ILE A 77 -4.05 0.22 5.51
CA ILE A 77 -4.42 1.50 4.89
C ILE A 77 -3.72 2.67 5.63
N ASN A 78 -3.82 2.72 6.96
CA ASN A 78 -3.19 3.78 7.76
C ASN A 78 -1.66 3.82 7.58
N PHE A 79 -1.00 2.67 7.63
CA PHE A 79 0.44 2.61 7.39
C PHE A 79 0.82 2.89 5.94
N GLY A 80 -0.09 2.68 4.98
CA GLY A 80 0.11 2.98 3.56
C GLY A 80 0.07 4.48 3.25
N ILE A 81 -0.64 5.29 4.05
CA ILE A 81 -0.70 6.74 3.87
C ILE A 81 0.69 7.37 4.02
N VAL A 82 1.44 6.96 5.04
CA VAL A 82 2.79 7.48 5.34
C VAL A 82 3.74 7.39 4.13
N PRO A 83 4.05 6.20 3.57
CA PRO A 83 4.96 6.08 2.45
C PRO A 83 4.46 6.78 1.19
N LEU A 84 3.15 6.83 0.95
CA LEU A 84 2.58 7.56 -0.18
C LEU A 84 2.85 9.07 -0.08
N LEU A 85 2.56 9.67 1.08
CA LEU A 85 2.81 11.10 1.31
C LEU A 85 4.30 11.45 1.15
N PHE A 86 5.19 10.68 1.76
CA PHE A 86 6.63 10.94 1.64
C PHE A 86 7.16 10.68 0.23
N THR A 87 6.56 9.75 -0.53
CA THR A 87 6.90 9.55 -1.94
C THR A 87 6.47 10.73 -2.80
N GLN A 88 5.26 11.25 -2.58
CA GLN A 88 4.76 12.44 -3.25
C GLN A 88 5.66 13.65 -2.97
N VAL A 89 6.02 13.90 -1.71
CA VAL A 89 6.87 15.04 -1.33
C VAL A 89 8.28 14.90 -1.91
N ALA A 90 8.90 13.72 -1.79
CA ALA A 90 10.30 13.54 -2.18
C ALA A 90 10.50 13.39 -3.71
N TYR A 91 9.50 12.82 -4.42
CA TYR A 91 9.63 12.36 -5.80
C TYR A 91 8.49 12.84 -6.73
N TYR A 92 7.85 13.99 -6.44
CA TYR A 92 6.69 14.49 -7.21
C TYR A 92 6.87 14.52 -8.73
N LYS A 93 8.07 14.88 -9.23
CA LYS A 93 8.37 14.99 -10.68
C LYS A 93 8.08 13.69 -11.44
N VAL A 94 8.38 12.55 -10.83
CA VAL A 94 8.14 11.21 -11.41
C VAL A 94 6.84 10.59 -10.91
N PHE A 95 6.46 10.87 -9.66
CA PHE A 95 5.28 10.27 -9.06
C PHE A 95 3.98 10.85 -9.63
N TYR A 96 3.92 12.15 -9.92
CA TYR A 96 2.75 12.79 -10.52
C TYR A 96 2.34 12.15 -11.87
N PRO A 97 3.21 12.08 -12.89
CA PRO A 97 2.84 11.41 -14.15
C PRO A 97 2.55 9.92 -13.94
N ALA A 98 3.26 9.24 -13.04
CA ALA A 98 2.97 7.84 -12.72
C ALA A 98 1.54 7.65 -12.19
N THR A 99 1.06 8.54 -11.31
CA THR A 99 -0.33 8.45 -10.79
C THR A 99 -1.38 8.66 -11.88
N ILE A 100 -1.11 9.50 -12.88
CA ILE A 100 -2.00 9.69 -14.03
C ILE A 100 -2.06 8.39 -14.86
N LEU A 101 -0.91 7.77 -15.14
CA LEU A 101 -0.86 6.51 -15.89
C LEU A 101 -1.55 5.36 -15.13
N MET A 102 -1.42 5.33 -13.81
CA MET A 102 -2.05 4.32 -12.95
C MET A 102 -3.55 4.56 -12.71
N ALA A 103 -4.10 5.71 -13.10
CA ALA A 103 -5.49 6.07 -12.80
C ALA A 103 -6.49 5.05 -13.37
N TRP A 104 -6.27 4.54 -14.58
CA TRP A 104 -7.17 3.57 -15.23
C TRP A 104 -7.24 2.23 -14.48
N PRO A 105 -6.11 1.58 -14.12
CA PRO A 105 -6.13 0.43 -13.23
C PRO A 105 -6.89 0.67 -11.93
N TRP A 106 -6.73 1.84 -11.29
CA TRP A 106 -7.48 2.17 -10.07
C TRP A 106 -8.99 2.25 -10.30
N VAL A 107 -9.42 2.89 -11.39
CA VAL A 107 -10.85 3.00 -11.74
C VAL A 107 -11.47 1.64 -12.05
N SER A 108 -10.71 0.70 -12.63
CA SER A 108 -11.22 -0.65 -12.94
C SER A 108 -11.67 -1.46 -11.72
N ILE A 109 -11.25 -1.08 -10.50
CA ILE A 109 -11.72 -1.71 -9.25
C ILE A 109 -13.24 -1.58 -9.10
N ILE A 110 -13.84 -0.48 -9.58
CA ILE A 110 -15.30 -0.28 -9.52
C ILE A 110 -16.01 -1.39 -10.30
N VAL A 111 -15.54 -1.68 -11.52
CA VAL A 111 -16.10 -2.75 -12.37
C VAL A 111 -15.94 -4.12 -11.74
N LEU A 112 -14.84 -4.36 -11.01
CA LEU A 112 -14.60 -5.64 -10.32
C LEU A 112 -15.50 -5.83 -9.08
N LEU A 113 -16.03 -4.75 -8.51
CA LEU A 113 -16.88 -4.78 -7.31
C LEU A 113 -18.39 -4.75 -7.62
N THR A 114 -18.78 -4.44 -8.85
CA THR A 114 -20.17 -4.45 -9.35
C THR A 114 -20.49 -5.72 -10.11
#